data_AF-A0A8T1H588-F1
#
_entry.id   AF-A0A8T1H588-F1
#
_cell.length_a   1.000
_cell.length_b   1.000
_cell.length_c   1.000
_cell.angle_alpha   90.00
_cell.angle_beta   90.00
_cell.angle_gamma   90.00
#
_symmetry.space_group_name_H-M   'P 1'
#
loop_
_entity.id
_entity.type
_entity.pdbx_description
1 polymer ?
#
loop_
_entity_poly.entity_id
_entity_poly.type
_entity_poly.pdbx_seq_one_letter_code
_entity_poly.pdbx_strand_id
1 'polypeptide(L)'
;MIKIARTFAWEDIGEDLLKVLGGRKFTRPRGNGASDMEMLLLVTGGLDDGVAKQALINASMAREDYVIRSREAVEVLWSAVRSGDTQTVDLITTRIQEKEPHELGHFVGVFSHYINDYGEVSELHVLKTIASKRKEWLKQEMEKLDKNFCKVRISLVRLDGTIQKFSGPREAKEQAKWRVREGQKECSFTAQAGEDINPFVTFTKTRKWFEDSQVKPAQYKEELARLSESY
;
A
#
# COMPACT_ATOMS: atom_id res chain seq x y z
N MET A 1 13.90 -19.95 -9.64
CA MET A 1 14.37 -20.08 -8.25
C MET A 1 13.74 -21.29 -7.56
N ILE A 2 12.42 -21.38 -7.42
CA ILE A 2 11.75 -22.53 -6.76
C ILE A 2 12.19 -23.90 -7.31
N LYS A 3 12.18 -24.08 -8.65
CA LYS A 3 12.64 -25.34 -9.26
C LYS A 3 14.09 -25.70 -8.88
N ILE A 4 15.00 -24.72 -8.90
CA ILE A 4 16.41 -24.93 -8.54
C ILE A 4 16.51 -25.36 -7.07
N ALA A 5 15.81 -24.66 -6.17
CA ALA A 5 15.78 -24.96 -4.74
C ALA A 5 15.13 -26.32 -4.40
N ARG A 6 14.31 -26.89 -5.28
CA ARG A 6 13.74 -28.25 -5.12
C ARG A 6 14.58 -29.35 -5.77
N THR A 7 15.42 -29.01 -6.76
CA THR A 7 16.19 -30.00 -7.53
C THR A 7 17.52 -30.35 -6.87
N PHE A 8 18.18 -29.40 -6.20
CA PHE A 8 19.49 -29.60 -5.59
C PHE A 8 19.40 -29.65 -4.06
N ALA A 9 20.33 -30.36 -3.42
CA ALA A 9 20.39 -30.40 -1.97
C ALA A 9 20.74 -29.01 -1.42
N TRP A 10 20.12 -28.62 -0.30
CA TRP A 10 20.31 -27.28 0.26
C TRP A 10 21.77 -27.01 0.66
N GLU A 11 22.49 -28.04 1.11
CA GLU A 11 23.93 -27.96 1.42
C GLU A 11 24.81 -27.59 0.21
N ASP A 12 24.39 -27.94 -1.01
CA ASP A 12 25.15 -27.65 -2.23
C ASP A 12 24.93 -26.22 -2.75
N ILE A 13 23.71 -25.70 -2.58
CA ILE A 13 23.28 -24.46 -3.25
C ILE A 13 22.82 -23.35 -2.31
N GLY A 14 22.65 -23.62 -1.02
CA GLY A 14 21.97 -22.74 -0.07
C GLY A 14 22.64 -21.37 0.06
N GLU A 15 23.97 -21.35 0.23
CA GLU A 15 24.73 -20.10 0.32
C GLU A 15 24.60 -19.26 -0.94
N ASP A 16 24.78 -19.88 -2.12
CA ASP A 16 24.75 -19.17 -3.39
C ASP A 16 23.34 -18.67 -3.71
N LEU A 17 22.32 -19.46 -3.39
CA LEU A 17 20.93 -19.04 -3.55
C LEU A 17 20.61 -17.83 -2.67
N LEU A 18 21.05 -17.83 -1.41
CA LEU A 18 20.88 -16.70 -0.50
C LEU A 18 21.65 -15.46 -0.96
N LYS A 19 22.87 -15.62 -1.50
CA LYS A 19 23.65 -14.53 -2.11
C LYS A 19 22.94 -13.97 -3.35
N VAL A 20 22.33 -14.80 -4.19
CA VAL A 20 21.62 -14.36 -5.40
C VAL A 20 20.32 -13.63 -5.06
N LEU A 21 19.55 -14.15 -4.12
CA LEU A 21 18.28 -13.58 -3.67
C LEU A 21 18.48 -12.33 -2.80
N GLY A 22 19.60 -12.26 -2.08
CA GLY A 22 19.85 -11.26 -1.06
C GLY A 22 21.00 -10.29 -1.31
N GLY A 23 21.77 -10.47 -2.39
CA GLY A 23 22.96 -9.67 -2.71
C GLY A 23 22.73 -8.61 -3.77
N ARG A 24 21.55 -8.56 -4.38
CA ARG A 24 21.23 -7.50 -5.33
C ARG A 24 20.74 -6.28 -4.55
N LYS A 25 21.68 -5.42 -4.14
CA LYS A 25 21.35 -3.99 -4.07
C LYS A 25 20.92 -3.59 -5.47
N PHE A 26 19.63 -3.67 -5.78
CA PHE A 26 19.06 -3.03 -6.95
C PHE A 26 19.35 -1.55 -6.78
N THR A 27 20.46 -1.11 -7.37
CA THR A 27 20.83 0.29 -7.46
C THR A 27 19.79 0.94 -8.35
N ARG A 28 18.77 1.48 -7.68
CA ARG A 28 17.55 2.15 -8.12
C ARG A 28 16.30 1.29 -7.91
N PRO A 29 15.30 1.80 -7.17
CA PRO A 29 13.94 1.29 -7.29
C PRO A 29 13.42 1.68 -8.68
N ARG A 30 13.68 0.86 -9.70
CA ARG A 30 12.90 0.90 -10.94
C ARG A 30 11.64 0.08 -10.71
N GLY A 31 10.61 0.76 -10.18
CA GLY A 31 9.23 0.30 -10.19
C GLY A 31 8.79 -0.58 -9.01
N ASN A 32 7.53 -1.00 -9.09
CA ASN A 32 6.75 -1.83 -8.16
C ASN A 32 7.30 -3.27 -7.99
N GLY A 33 8.62 -3.48 -8.02
CA GLY A 33 9.23 -4.78 -7.78
C GLY A 33 9.10 -5.21 -6.31
N ALA A 34 9.02 -6.52 -6.08
CA ALA A 34 9.08 -7.11 -4.74
C ALA A 34 10.39 -6.73 -4.04
N SER A 35 10.33 -6.49 -2.73
CA SER A 35 11.52 -6.27 -1.90
C SER A 35 12.39 -7.54 -1.84
N ASP A 36 13.65 -7.43 -1.42
CA ASP A 36 14.51 -8.60 -1.25
C ASP A 36 13.91 -9.57 -0.23
N MET A 37 13.31 -9.03 0.84
CA MET A 37 12.55 -9.79 1.82
C MET A 37 11.34 -10.52 1.20
N GLU A 38 10.52 -9.80 0.43
CA GLU A 38 9.32 -10.35 -0.18
C GLU A 38 9.67 -11.43 -1.22
N MET A 39 10.74 -11.23 -1.99
CA MET A 39 11.26 -12.25 -2.91
C MET A 39 11.68 -13.52 -2.17
N LEU A 40 12.34 -13.41 -1.01
CA LEU A 40 12.69 -14.55 -0.18
C LEU A 40 11.43 -15.30 0.27
N LEU A 41 10.42 -14.59 0.80
CA LEU A 41 9.14 -15.17 1.23
C LEU A 41 8.39 -15.86 0.07
N LEU A 42 8.36 -15.26 -1.11
CA LEU A 42 7.71 -15.86 -2.29
C LEU A 42 8.41 -17.13 -2.76
N VAL A 43 9.74 -17.21 -2.67
CA VAL A 43 10.48 -18.45 -2.97
C VAL A 43 10.20 -19.50 -1.89
N THR A 44 10.18 -19.11 -0.62
CA THR A 44 9.83 -19.98 0.53
C THR A 44 8.48 -20.66 0.35
N GLY A 45 7.46 -19.94 -0.13
CA GLY A 45 6.12 -20.49 -0.34
C GLY A 45 6.04 -21.64 -1.34
N GLY A 46 7.03 -21.78 -2.22
CA GLY A 46 7.11 -22.87 -3.19
C GLY A 46 7.89 -24.11 -2.72
N LEU A 47 8.42 -24.10 -1.49
CA LEU A 47 9.22 -25.17 -0.94
C LEU A 47 8.46 -26.03 0.06
N ASP A 48 8.79 -27.31 0.06
CA ASP A 48 8.33 -28.26 1.06
C ASP A 48 8.98 -27.94 2.43
N ASP A 49 8.34 -28.34 3.52
CA ASP A 49 8.87 -28.10 4.87
C ASP A 49 10.25 -28.79 5.05
N GLY A 50 11.22 -28.03 5.56
CA GLY A 50 12.58 -28.52 5.72
C GLY A 50 13.63 -27.41 5.84
N VAL A 51 14.91 -27.80 5.81
CA VAL A 51 16.06 -26.91 6.05
C VAL A 51 16.08 -25.71 5.11
N ALA A 52 15.75 -25.91 3.83
CA ALA A 52 15.71 -24.84 2.82
C ALA A 52 14.65 -23.78 3.15
N LYS A 53 13.45 -24.22 3.53
CA LYS A 53 12.34 -23.32 3.89
C LYS A 53 12.68 -22.51 5.14
N GLN A 54 13.22 -23.15 6.18
CA GLN A 54 13.62 -22.48 7.41
C GLN A 54 14.74 -21.46 7.18
N ALA A 55 15.74 -21.82 6.38
CA ALA A 55 16.85 -20.93 6.05
C ALA A 55 16.38 -19.67 5.31
N LEU A 56 15.43 -19.79 4.40
CA LEU A 56 14.86 -18.64 3.69
C LEU A 56 13.96 -17.78 4.58
N ILE A 57 13.19 -18.37 5.50
CA ILE A 57 12.43 -17.62 6.52
C ILE A 57 13.40 -16.80 7.37
N ASN A 58 14.44 -17.43 7.94
CA ASN A 58 15.43 -16.74 8.76
C ASN A 58 16.15 -15.63 7.97
N ALA A 59 16.53 -15.90 6.72
CA ALA A 59 17.15 -14.91 5.84
C ALA A 59 16.22 -13.74 5.50
N SER A 60 14.91 -13.97 5.36
CA SER A 60 13.92 -12.91 5.15
C SER A 60 13.78 -12.06 6.42
N MET A 61 13.77 -12.68 7.60
CA MET A 61 13.65 -11.99 8.87
C MET A 61 14.90 -11.20 9.25
N ALA A 62 16.08 -11.58 8.75
CA ALA A 62 17.32 -10.83 8.93
C ALA A 62 17.38 -9.53 8.09
N ARG A 63 16.42 -9.29 7.18
CA ARG A 63 16.39 -8.09 6.34
C ARG A 63 15.90 -6.87 7.12
N GLU A 64 16.52 -5.72 6.88
CA GLU A 64 16.10 -4.43 7.43
C GLU A 64 14.89 -3.86 6.68
N ASP A 65 14.75 -4.14 5.38
CA ASP A 65 13.64 -3.68 4.55
C ASP A 65 12.41 -4.57 4.72
N TYR A 66 11.65 -4.31 5.79
CA TYR A 66 10.42 -5.05 6.10
C TYR A 66 9.22 -4.58 5.26
N VAL A 67 9.33 -4.68 3.93
CA VAL A 67 8.26 -4.27 3.01
C VAL A 67 7.64 -5.49 2.36
N ILE A 68 6.39 -5.79 2.72
CA ILE A 68 5.59 -6.88 2.16
C ILE A 68 4.37 -6.26 1.48
N ARG A 69 4.21 -6.50 0.16
CA ARG A 69 3.17 -5.87 -0.66
C ARG A 69 2.16 -6.86 -1.23
N SER A 70 2.44 -8.15 -1.11
CA SER A 70 1.62 -9.23 -1.66
C SER A 70 0.98 -10.04 -0.53
N ARG A 71 -0.23 -10.52 -0.83
CA ARG A 71 -0.97 -11.39 0.08
C ARG A 71 -0.25 -12.73 0.24
N GLU A 72 0.32 -13.23 -0.84
CA GLU A 72 1.04 -14.50 -0.92
C GLU A 72 2.24 -14.51 0.04
N ALA A 73 3.02 -13.44 0.10
CA ALA A 73 4.13 -13.34 1.04
C ALA A 73 3.66 -13.30 2.51
N VAL A 74 2.52 -12.65 2.79
CA VAL A 74 1.90 -12.68 4.12
C VAL A 74 1.41 -14.08 4.49
N GLU A 75 0.82 -14.83 3.56
CA GLU A 75 0.38 -16.21 3.81
C GLU A 75 1.56 -17.13 4.16
N VAL A 76 2.68 -16.99 3.45
CA VAL A 76 3.91 -17.74 3.75
C VAL A 76 4.46 -17.38 5.13
N LEU A 77 4.52 -16.08 5.43
CA LEU A 77 4.98 -15.58 6.73
C LEU A 77 4.09 -16.11 7.87
N TRP A 78 2.76 -16.10 7.68
CA TRP A 78 1.83 -16.59 8.68
C TRP A 78 1.88 -18.12 8.84
N SER A 79 2.10 -18.85 7.75
CA SER A 79 2.35 -20.29 7.83
C SER A 79 3.59 -20.59 8.68
N ALA A 80 4.64 -19.77 8.59
CA ALA A 80 5.84 -19.92 9.41
C ALA A 80 5.60 -19.64 10.90
N VAL A 81 4.67 -18.73 11.23
CA VAL A 81 4.23 -18.51 12.62
C VAL A 81 3.57 -19.78 13.17
N ARG A 82 2.63 -20.37 12.42
CA ARG A 82 1.87 -21.54 12.91
C ARG A 82 2.72 -22.80 13.09
N SER A 83 3.79 -22.95 12.31
CA SER A 83 4.68 -24.12 12.39
C SER A 83 6.01 -23.83 13.10
N GLY A 84 6.21 -22.59 13.56
CA GLY A 84 7.47 -22.10 14.09
C GLY A 84 7.66 -22.39 15.58
N ASP A 85 8.88 -22.24 16.06
CA ASP A 85 9.16 -22.21 17.49
C ASP A 85 8.77 -20.85 18.10
N THR A 86 8.74 -20.77 19.44
CA THR A 86 8.37 -19.56 20.16
C THR A 86 9.19 -18.33 19.74
N GLN A 87 10.49 -18.51 19.44
CA GLN A 87 11.36 -17.41 19.01
C GLN A 87 10.96 -16.88 17.63
N THR A 88 10.63 -17.77 16.70
CA THR A 88 10.15 -17.43 15.36
C THR A 88 8.81 -16.70 15.43
N VAL A 89 7.89 -17.20 16.27
CA VAL A 89 6.59 -16.57 16.51
C VAL A 89 6.75 -15.15 17.09
N ASP A 90 7.53 -15.00 18.16
CA ASP A 90 7.73 -13.70 18.83
C ASP A 90 8.37 -12.67 17.89
N LEU A 91 9.38 -13.08 17.11
CA LEU A 91 10.06 -12.20 16.16
C LEU A 91 9.11 -11.72 15.04
N ILE A 92 8.36 -12.64 14.43
CA ILE A 92 7.45 -12.31 13.34
C ILE A 92 6.31 -11.42 13.85
N THR A 93 5.68 -11.79 14.95
CA THR A 93 4.55 -11.04 15.51
C THR A 93 4.96 -9.63 15.94
N THR A 94 6.13 -9.46 16.57
CA THR A 94 6.69 -8.15 16.92
C THR A 94 6.86 -7.26 15.68
N ARG A 95 7.48 -7.76 14.61
CA ARG A 95 7.68 -6.98 13.38
C ARG A 95 6.39 -6.59 12.68
N ILE A 96 5.37 -7.46 12.70
CA ILE A 96 4.06 -7.12 12.14
C ILE A 96 3.40 -6.02 12.98
N GLN A 97 3.52 -6.10 14.31
CA GLN A 97 2.97 -5.08 15.21
C GLN A 97 3.66 -3.72 15.07
N GLU A 98 4.95 -3.67 14.70
CA GLU A 98 5.69 -2.43 14.44
C GLU A 98 5.29 -1.73 13.14
N LYS A 99 4.55 -2.39 12.25
CA LYS A 99 4.13 -1.79 10.97
C LYS A 99 3.19 -0.61 11.14
N GLU A 100 3.29 0.30 10.18
CA GLU A 100 2.35 1.40 10.02
C GLU A 100 0.95 0.88 9.66
N PRO A 101 -0.14 1.45 10.21
CA PRO A 101 -1.49 0.92 9.99
C PRO A 101 -1.95 0.84 8.53
N HIS A 102 -1.40 1.69 7.65
CA HIS A 102 -1.72 1.67 6.23
C HIS A 102 -1.15 0.44 5.50
N GLU A 103 -0.10 -0.19 6.03
CA GLU A 103 0.55 -1.39 5.49
C GLU A 103 -0.13 -2.70 5.93
N LEU A 104 -1.00 -2.65 6.95
CA LEU A 104 -1.60 -3.83 7.57
C LEU A 104 -2.75 -4.46 6.76
N GLY A 105 -3.15 -3.87 5.63
CA GLY A 105 -4.32 -4.33 4.85
C GLY A 105 -4.21 -5.79 4.39
N HIS A 106 -3.05 -6.19 3.87
CA HIS A 106 -2.83 -7.58 3.43
C HIS A 106 -2.81 -8.57 4.61
N PHE A 107 -2.27 -8.14 5.76
CA PHE A 107 -2.19 -8.94 6.99
C PHE A 107 -3.58 -9.30 7.51
N VAL A 108 -4.44 -8.29 7.67
CA VAL A 108 -5.83 -8.49 8.11
C VAL A 108 -6.59 -9.44 7.18
N GLY A 109 -6.42 -9.29 5.86
CA GLY A 109 -7.08 -10.15 4.88
C GLY A 109 -6.64 -11.61 4.95
N VAL A 110 -5.39 -11.88 5.31
CA VAL A 110 -4.89 -13.24 5.53
C VAL A 110 -5.41 -13.78 6.85
N PHE A 111 -5.33 -12.99 7.91
CA PHE A 111 -5.65 -13.46 9.26
C PHE A 111 -7.13 -13.76 9.48
N SER A 112 -8.04 -13.08 8.77
CA SER A 112 -9.47 -13.37 8.83
C SER A 112 -9.79 -14.82 8.44
N HIS A 113 -8.99 -15.44 7.59
CA HIS A 113 -9.17 -16.85 7.20
C HIS A 113 -8.83 -17.83 8.31
N TYR A 114 -8.04 -17.42 9.31
CA TYR A 114 -7.53 -18.31 10.36
C TYR A 114 -8.21 -18.12 11.72
N ILE A 115 -9.08 -17.11 11.87
CA ILE A 115 -9.74 -16.76 13.16
C ILE A 115 -10.46 -17.95 13.81
N ASN A 116 -11.06 -18.82 13.01
CA ASN A 116 -11.81 -19.98 13.53
C ASN A 116 -10.92 -21.18 13.88
N ASP A 117 -9.64 -21.14 13.50
CA ASP A 117 -8.69 -22.25 13.68
C ASP A 117 -7.84 -22.08 14.96
N TYR A 118 -8.03 -21.02 15.76
CA TYR A 118 -7.16 -20.73 16.90
C TYR A 118 -7.50 -21.57 18.15
N GLY A 119 -6.46 -22.24 18.68
CA GLY A 119 -6.46 -22.89 19.98
C GLY A 119 -5.79 -22.09 21.12
N GLU A 120 -4.87 -21.17 20.82
CA GLU A 120 -4.08 -20.43 21.84
C GLU A 120 -4.40 -18.92 21.95
N VAL A 121 -4.32 -18.40 23.18
CA VAL A 121 -4.74 -17.04 23.56
C VAL A 121 -3.78 -15.94 23.06
N SER A 122 -2.50 -16.25 22.88
CA SER A 122 -1.44 -15.29 22.51
C SER A 122 -1.52 -14.86 21.04
N GLU A 123 -1.73 -15.79 20.11
CA GLU A 123 -1.88 -15.51 18.67
C GLU A 123 -3.14 -14.68 18.40
N LEU A 124 -4.24 -15.02 19.08
CA LEU A 124 -5.48 -14.24 19.07
C LEU A 124 -5.26 -12.80 19.56
N HIS A 125 -4.37 -12.57 20.53
CA HIS A 125 -4.05 -11.23 21.00
C HIS A 125 -3.32 -10.40 19.95
N VAL A 126 -2.33 -10.99 19.27
CA VAL A 126 -1.60 -10.32 18.18
C VAL A 126 -2.55 -9.89 17.07
N LEU A 127 -3.46 -10.78 16.67
CA LEU A 127 -4.45 -10.48 15.65
C LEU A 127 -5.40 -9.35 16.05
N LYS A 128 -5.91 -9.37 17.28
CA LYS A 128 -6.76 -8.30 17.81
C LYS A 128 -6.05 -6.94 17.81
N THR A 129 -4.76 -6.91 18.15
CA THR A 129 -3.95 -5.70 18.14
C THR A 129 -3.80 -5.14 16.71
N ILE A 130 -3.49 -6.00 15.74
CA ILE A 130 -3.35 -5.63 14.33
C ILE A 130 -4.68 -5.13 13.75
N ALA A 131 -5.76 -5.87 14.01
CA ALA A 131 -7.11 -5.50 13.60
C ALA A 131 -7.52 -4.13 14.19
N SER A 132 -7.24 -3.89 15.47
CA SER A 132 -7.58 -2.62 16.14
C SER A 132 -6.82 -1.43 15.54
N LYS A 133 -5.50 -1.58 15.31
CA LYS A 133 -4.70 -0.56 14.61
C LYS A 133 -5.26 -0.22 13.23
N ARG A 134 -5.63 -1.25 12.46
CA ARG A 134 -6.18 -1.07 11.12
C ARG A 134 -7.57 -0.43 11.14
N LYS A 135 -8.47 -0.86 12.04
CA LYS A 135 -9.81 -0.27 12.22
C LYS A 135 -9.72 1.23 12.51
N GLU A 136 -8.83 1.64 13.41
CA GLU A 136 -8.65 3.05 13.77
C GLU A 136 -8.14 3.88 12.58
N TRP A 137 -7.13 3.37 11.87
CA TRP A 137 -6.63 4.05 10.68
C TRP A 137 -7.68 4.19 9.57
N LEU A 138 -8.49 3.14 9.32
CA LEU A 138 -9.58 3.19 8.33
C LEU A 138 -10.59 4.29 8.65
N LYS A 139 -10.98 4.43 9.93
CA LYS A 139 -11.89 5.49 10.37
C LYS A 139 -11.30 6.88 10.11
N GLN A 140 -10.05 7.11 10.51
CA GLN A 140 -9.36 8.39 10.32
C GLN A 140 -9.20 8.73 8.84
N GLU A 141 -8.86 7.75 8.01
CA GLU A 141 -8.65 7.95 6.57
C GLU A 141 -9.97 8.23 5.84
N MET A 142 -11.06 7.55 6.24
CA MET A 142 -12.40 7.86 5.74
C MET A 142 -12.85 9.27 6.14
N GLU A 143 -12.58 9.70 7.38
CA GLU A 143 -12.90 11.07 7.84
C GLU A 143 -12.12 12.14 7.04
N LYS A 144 -10.85 11.89 6.72
CA LYS A 144 -10.06 12.78 5.84
C LYS A 144 -10.65 12.85 4.43
N LEU A 145 -11.03 11.71 3.87
CA LEU A 145 -11.62 11.65 2.53
C LEU A 145 -12.97 12.36 2.46
N ASP A 146 -13.77 12.29 3.55
CA ASP A 146 -15.04 13.00 3.66
C ASP A 146 -14.84 14.53 3.80
N LYS A 147 -13.81 14.95 4.55
CA LYS A 147 -13.46 16.38 4.73
C LYS A 147 -12.79 17.00 3.50
N ASN A 148 -12.18 16.20 2.63
CA ASN A 148 -11.50 16.68 1.42
C ASN A 148 -12.48 16.83 0.26
N PHE A 149 -13.45 17.73 0.40
CA PHE A 149 -14.27 18.17 -0.72
C PHE A 149 -13.47 19.16 -1.59
N CYS A 150 -13.47 18.97 -2.91
CA CYS A 150 -12.85 19.83 -3.94
C CYS A 150 -12.64 21.29 -3.47
N LYS A 151 -11.48 21.58 -2.89
CA LYS A 151 -11.03 22.94 -2.60
C LYS A 151 -10.55 23.58 -3.90
N VAL A 152 -11.43 23.69 -4.90
CA VAL A 152 -11.16 24.66 -5.98
C VAL A 152 -11.35 26.02 -5.34
N ARG A 153 -10.24 26.56 -4.85
CA ARG A 153 -10.07 28.00 -4.79
C ARG A 153 -10.03 28.41 -6.26
N ILE A 154 -11.20 28.78 -6.82
CA ILE A 154 -11.31 29.20 -8.21
C ILE A 154 -10.50 30.50 -8.30
N SER A 155 -9.26 30.37 -8.75
CA SER A 155 -8.36 31.49 -9.00
C SER A 155 -8.79 32.23 -10.25
N LEU A 156 -9.92 32.93 -10.19
CA LEU A 156 -10.03 34.22 -10.89
C LEU A 156 -9.26 35.31 -10.13
N VAL A 157 -8.71 34.96 -8.96
CA VAL A 157 -8.05 35.83 -8.02
C VAL A 157 -6.70 35.19 -7.65
N ARG A 158 -5.59 35.92 -7.78
CA ARG A 158 -4.28 35.54 -7.21
C ARG A 158 -4.47 35.28 -5.70
N LEU A 159 -3.52 34.56 -5.07
CA LEU A 159 -3.56 34.26 -3.62
C LEU A 159 -3.72 35.50 -2.72
N ASP A 160 -3.50 36.71 -3.27
CA ASP A 160 -3.59 38.02 -2.63
C ASP A 160 -4.93 38.78 -2.82
N GLY A 161 -5.90 38.26 -3.57
CA GLY A 161 -7.16 38.98 -3.80
C GLY A 161 -7.27 39.74 -5.14
N THR A 162 -6.26 39.72 -6.01
CA THR A 162 -6.29 40.44 -7.31
C THR A 162 -6.77 39.60 -8.49
N ILE A 163 -7.68 40.16 -9.31
CA ILE A 163 -8.14 39.53 -10.56
C ILE A 163 -6.97 39.43 -11.55
N GLN A 164 -6.67 38.22 -12.04
CA GLN A 164 -5.62 38.03 -13.04
C GLN A 164 -6.09 38.60 -14.39
N LYS A 165 -5.50 39.70 -14.81
CA LYS A 165 -5.69 40.26 -16.15
C LYS A 165 -4.82 39.50 -17.15
N PHE A 166 -5.41 39.02 -18.23
CA PHE A 166 -4.69 38.44 -19.36
C PHE A 166 -4.45 39.52 -20.41
N SER A 167 -3.29 39.51 -21.06
CA SER A 167 -2.93 40.44 -22.14
C SER A 167 -3.71 40.17 -23.43
N GLY A 168 -4.35 38.99 -23.56
CA GLY A 168 -5.25 38.69 -24.67
C GLY A 168 -5.88 37.29 -24.61
N PRO A 169 -6.85 36.98 -25.48
CA PRO A 169 -7.56 35.70 -25.51
C PRO A 169 -6.65 34.47 -25.70
N ARG A 170 -5.52 34.66 -26.40
CA ARG A 170 -4.52 33.59 -26.60
C ARG A 170 -3.89 33.14 -25.27
N GLU A 171 -3.50 34.09 -24.43
CA GLU A 171 -2.87 33.82 -23.13
C GLU A 171 -3.86 33.13 -22.18
N ALA A 172 -5.12 33.58 -22.15
CA ALA A 172 -6.18 32.93 -21.39
C ALA A 172 -6.40 31.46 -21.83
N LYS A 173 -6.39 31.18 -23.15
CA LYS A 173 -6.49 29.82 -23.69
C LYS A 173 -5.30 28.94 -23.31
N GLU A 174 -4.08 29.48 -23.35
CA GLU A 174 -2.88 28.74 -22.94
C GLU A 174 -2.88 28.43 -21.43
N GLN A 175 -3.32 29.38 -20.60
CA GLN A 175 -3.43 29.21 -19.15
C GLN A 175 -4.48 28.14 -18.78
N ALA A 176 -5.65 28.15 -19.42
CA ALA A 176 -6.69 27.15 -19.21
C ALA A 176 -6.18 25.73 -19.52
N LYS A 177 -5.46 25.56 -20.64
CA LYS A 177 -4.86 24.29 -21.03
C LYS A 177 -3.77 23.84 -20.07
N TRP A 178 -2.88 24.75 -19.66
CA TRP A 178 -1.79 24.42 -18.74
C TRP A 178 -2.33 23.97 -17.38
N ARG A 179 -3.34 24.64 -16.82
CA ARG A 179 -3.97 24.28 -15.54
C ARG A 179 -4.65 22.91 -15.54
N VAL A 180 -5.23 22.50 -16.66
CA VAL A 180 -5.80 21.14 -16.80
C VAL A 180 -4.68 20.09 -16.94
N ARG A 181 -3.55 20.45 -17.57
CA ARG A 181 -2.40 19.56 -17.78
C ARG A 181 -1.51 19.35 -16.55
N GLU A 182 -1.33 20.36 -15.71
CA GLU A 182 -0.36 20.30 -14.58
C GLU A 182 -0.76 19.32 -13.46
N GLY A 183 -1.93 18.71 -13.56
CA GLY A 183 -2.43 17.72 -12.62
C GLY A 183 -3.42 18.33 -11.65
N GLN A 184 -4.62 17.79 -11.65
CA GLN A 184 -5.68 18.22 -10.75
C GLN A 184 -5.57 17.38 -9.48
N LYS A 185 -4.77 17.87 -8.51
CA LYS A 185 -4.63 17.21 -7.20
C LYS A 185 -5.90 17.47 -6.38
N GLU A 186 -6.52 16.39 -5.91
CA GLU A 186 -7.66 16.43 -4.98
C GLU A 186 -8.89 17.18 -5.50
N CYS A 187 -9.00 17.35 -6.82
CA CYS A 187 -10.19 17.87 -7.47
C CYS A 187 -10.20 17.56 -8.97
N SER A 188 -11.37 17.67 -9.60
CA SER A 188 -11.50 17.65 -11.06
C SER A 188 -12.27 18.86 -11.56
N PHE A 189 -11.81 19.44 -12.67
CA PHE A 189 -12.46 20.59 -13.31
C PHE A 189 -12.18 20.64 -14.81
N THR A 190 -13.03 21.33 -15.57
CA THR A 190 -12.73 21.77 -16.94
C THR A 190 -12.40 23.26 -16.93
N ALA A 191 -11.60 23.72 -17.89
CA ALA A 191 -11.24 25.13 -18.02
C ALA A 191 -11.58 25.62 -19.44
N GLN A 192 -12.23 26.77 -19.55
CA GLN A 192 -12.57 27.41 -20.82
C GLN A 192 -12.22 28.89 -20.76
N ALA A 193 -11.66 29.44 -21.84
CA ALA A 193 -11.38 30.86 -21.94
C ALA A 193 -12.56 31.58 -22.62
N GLY A 194 -12.97 32.72 -22.07
CA GLY A 194 -13.93 33.63 -22.71
C GLY A 194 -13.26 34.39 -23.87
N GLU A 195 -14.04 34.69 -24.91
CA GLU A 195 -13.56 35.37 -26.13
C GLU A 195 -13.83 36.89 -26.11
N ASP A 196 -14.26 37.43 -24.98
CA ASP A 196 -14.59 38.85 -24.83
C ASP A 196 -13.37 39.78 -24.88
N ILE A 197 -13.64 41.08 -25.08
CA ILE A 197 -12.68 42.19 -25.02
C ILE A 197 -11.85 42.17 -23.73
N ASN A 198 -12.43 41.65 -22.65
CA ASN A 198 -11.74 41.34 -21.40
C ASN A 198 -11.59 39.81 -21.27
N PRO A 199 -10.45 39.22 -21.66
CA PRO A 199 -10.25 37.78 -21.60
C PRO A 199 -10.30 37.27 -20.15
N PHE A 200 -11.03 36.17 -19.92
CA PHE A 200 -11.13 35.49 -18.63
C PHE A 200 -11.09 33.96 -18.81
N VAL A 201 -10.85 33.21 -17.73
CA VAL A 201 -10.90 31.74 -17.72
C VAL A 201 -11.94 31.28 -16.71
N THR A 202 -12.90 30.49 -17.19
CA THR A 202 -13.91 29.80 -16.38
C THR A 202 -13.42 28.41 -16.04
N PHE A 203 -13.36 28.10 -14.75
CA PHE A 203 -13.11 26.75 -14.25
C PHE A 203 -14.42 26.13 -13.75
N THR A 204 -14.85 25.04 -14.38
CA THR A 204 -16.07 24.32 -13.99
C THR A 204 -15.66 23.05 -13.24
N LYS A 205 -16.03 22.94 -11.96
CA LYS A 205 -15.84 21.70 -11.19
C LYS A 205 -16.57 20.55 -11.89
N THR A 206 -15.92 19.41 -12.01
CA THR A 206 -16.55 18.17 -12.46
C THR A 206 -16.65 17.18 -11.31
N ARG A 207 -17.56 16.21 -11.42
CA ARG A 207 -17.79 15.18 -10.40
C ARG A 207 -16.76 14.03 -10.45
N LYS A 208 -15.96 13.96 -11.52
CA LYS A 208 -15.05 12.84 -11.79
C LYS A 208 -14.12 12.51 -10.63
N TRP A 209 -13.44 13.49 -10.04
CA TRP A 209 -12.57 13.27 -8.89
C TRP A 209 -13.34 12.79 -7.68
N PHE A 210 -14.55 13.32 -7.46
CA PHE A 210 -15.40 12.86 -6.36
C PHE A 210 -15.82 11.40 -6.57
N GLU A 211 -16.23 11.02 -7.78
CA GLU A 211 -16.58 9.65 -8.13
C GLU A 211 -15.38 8.70 -8.01
N ASP A 212 -14.23 9.08 -8.57
CA ASP A 212 -12.97 8.33 -8.46
C ASP A 212 -12.53 8.21 -6.99
N SER A 213 -12.75 9.26 -6.19
CA SER A 213 -12.43 9.27 -4.76
C SER A 213 -13.42 8.48 -3.90
N GLN A 214 -14.62 8.13 -4.40
CA GLN A 214 -15.58 7.28 -3.67
C GLN A 214 -15.20 5.78 -3.67
N VAL A 215 -14.34 5.34 -4.59
CA VAL A 215 -13.93 3.92 -4.67
C VAL A 215 -13.22 3.47 -3.39
N LYS A 216 -12.28 4.28 -2.88
CA LYS A 216 -11.51 3.95 -1.67
C LYS A 216 -12.36 3.93 -0.38
N PRO A 217 -13.21 4.94 -0.09
CA PRO A 217 -14.15 4.90 1.02
C PRO A 217 -15.07 3.68 1.00
N ALA A 218 -15.56 3.25 -0.17
CA ALA A 218 -16.38 2.05 -0.27
C ALA A 218 -15.60 0.80 0.15
N GLN A 219 -14.36 0.64 -0.35
CA GLN A 219 -13.46 -0.45 0.04
C GLN A 219 -13.14 -0.43 1.54
N TYR A 220 -12.86 0.75 2.10
CA TYR A 220 -12.57 0.91 3.53
C TYR A 220 -13.76 0.60 4.42
N LYS A 221 -14.99 0.95 4.00
CA LYS A 221 -16.22 0.57 4.71
C LYS A 221 -16.40 -0.94 4.74
N GLU A 222 -16.20 -1.60 3.61
CA GLU A 222 -16.31 -3.06 3.50
C GLU A 222 -15.23 -3.77 4.35
N GLU A 223 -13.98 -3.30 4.30
CA GLU A 223 -12.90 -3.80 5.13
C GLU A 223 -13.21 -3.64 6.63
N LEU A 224 -13.69 -2.46 7.03
CA LEU A 224 -14.05 -2.15 8.41
C LEU A 224 -15.22 -3.02 8.93
N ALA A 225 -16.22 -3.29 8.08
CA ALA A 225 -17.33 -4.18 8.40
C ALA A 225 -16.83 -5.61 8.67
N ARG A 226 -16.05 -6.19 7.73
CA ARG A 226 -15.44 -7.52 7.90
C ARG A 226 -14.61 -7.62 9.17
N LEU A 227 -13.78 -6.61 9.42
CA LEU A 227 -12.96 -6.53 10.62
C LEU A 227 -13.77 -6.50 11.92
N SER A 228 -14.95 -5.89 11.90
CA SER A 228 -15.81 -5.75 13.08
C SER A 228 -16.65 -7.00 13.36
N GLU A 229 -16.94 -7.80 12.33
CA GLU A 229 -17.56 -9.11 12.47
C GLU A 229 -16.56 -10.18 12.94
N SER A 230 -15.29 -10.04 12.54
CA SER A 230 -14.25 -11.03 12.74
C SER A 230 -13.48 -10.90 14.07
N TYR A 231 -13.40 -9.70 14.65
CA TYR A 231 -12.57 -9.37 15.83
C TYR A 231 -13.28 -8.42 16.79
#